data_AF-A0AB73N9V5-F1
#
_entry.id   AF-A0AB73N9V5-F1
#
_cell.length_a   1.000
_cell.length_b   1.000
_cell.length_c   1.000
_cell.angle_alpha   90.00
_cell.angle_beta   90.00
_cell.angle_gamma   90.00
#
_symmetry.space_group_name_H-M   'P 1'
#
loop_
_entity.id
_entity.type
_entity.pdbx_description
1 polymer ?
#
loop_
_entity_poly.entity_id
_entity_poly.type
_entity_poly.pdbx_seq_one_letter_code
_entity_poly.pdbx_strand_id
1 'polypeptide(L)'
;MSIPKWLQIGHDQVFALGAFLVSEVTPMIDFDKSSGENRVQARDRDNGLPMWQVEVLDGDPAAPKRSRTVTVKFASPTQPSAPANSSGTPFTPVVFDGLMALPYVEKSGDFSRIAWSFRASVMRAPGKPSTNATANRESA
;
A
#
# COMPACT_ATOMS: atom_id res chain seq x y z
N MET A 1 -23.56 12.54 -9.75
CA MET A 1 -22.36 11.77 -10.15
C MET A 1 -21.85 11.03 -8.93
N SER A 2 -21.72 9.70 -8.97
CA SER A 2 -21.14 8.90 -7.88
C SER A 2 -19.64 8.71 -8.11
N ILE A 3 -18.82 9.07 -7.13
CA ILE A 3 -17.36 8.86 -7.16
C ILE A 3 -17.06 7.51 -6.48
N PRO A 4 -16.20 6.65 -7.06
CA PRO A 4 -15.81 5.41 -6.41
C PRO A 4 -15.04 5.70 -5.11
N LYS A 5 -15.20 4.84 -4.11
CA LYS A 5 -14.52 4.96 -2.81
C LYS A 5 -12.99 4.92 -2.96
N TRP A 6 -12.49 3.99 -3.77
CA TRP A 6 -11.07 3.83 -4.06
C TRP A 6 -10.74 4.46 -5.42
N LEU A 7 -9.74 5.32 -5.45
CA LEU A 7 -9.26 5.98 -6.66
C LEU A 7 -8.02 5.25 -7.15
N GLN A 8 -8.00 4.85 -8.42
CA GLN A 8 -6.78 4.35 -9.06
C GLN A 8 -5.75 5.48 -9.12
N ILE A 9 -4.52 5.18 -8.72
CA ILE A 9 -3.41 6.13 -8.79
C ILE A 9 -2.12 5.38 -9.16
N GLY A 10 -1.34 5.92 -10.09
CA GLY A 10 -0.08 5.31 -10.48
C GLY A 10 0.96 5.36 -9.36
N HIS A 11 1.86 4.38 -9.32
CA HIS A 11 2.99 4.37 -8.39
C HIS A 11 3.78 5.68 -8.44
N ASP A 12 4.18 6.11 -9.64
CA ASP A 12 5.00 7.32 -9.83
C ASP A 12 4.25 8.62 -9.49
N GLN A 13 2.92 8.58 -9.39
CA GLN A 13 2.13 9.73 -8.94
C GLN A 13 2.15 9.88 -7.41
N VAL A 14 2.30 8.78 -6.68
CA VAL A 14 2.40 8.78 -5.21
C VAL A 14 3.85 8.86 -4.76
N PHE A 15 4.74 8.13 -5.43
CA PHE A 15 6.14 7.95 -5.08
C PHE A 15 7.03 8.41 -6.24
N ALA A 16 6.97 9.71 -6.56
CA ALA A 16 7.67 10.28 -7.71
C ALA A 16 9.19 10.07 -7.67
N LEU A 17 9.77 9.95 -6.48
CA LEU A 17 11.19 9.67 -6.24
C LEU A 17 11.43 8.26 -5.68
N GLY A 18 10.49 7.35 -5.93
CA GLY A 18 10.54 5.94 -5.55
C GLY A 18 10.02 5.66 -4.15
N ALA A 19 9.75 4.37 -3.90
CA ALA A 19 9.39 3.85 -2.58
C ALA A 19 10.36 2.75 -2.17
N PHE A 20 10.62 2.63 -0.87
CA PHE A 20 11.57 1.67 -0.32
C PHE A 20 10.96 0.92 0.85
N LEU A 21 11.03 -0.41 0.86
CA LEU A 21 10.52 -1.20 2.00
C LEU A 21 11.31 -0.87 3.27
N VAL A 22 10.58 -0.67 4.37
CA VAL A 22 11.15 -0.47 5.72
C VAL A 22 10.59 -1.46 6.75
N SER A 23 9.69 -2.34 6.32
CA SER A 23 9.21 -3.48 7.12
C SER A 23 9.12 -4.73 6.26
N GLU A 24 9.08 -5.88 6.95
CA GLU A 24 8.55 -7.10 6.35
C GLU A 24 7.04 -6.98 6.11
N VAL A 25 6.52 -7.83 5.24
CA VAL A 25 5.08 -7.96 5.02
C VAL A 25 4.48 -8.66 6.23
N THR A 26 3.45 -8.09 6.85
CA THR A 26 2.83 -8.66 8.05
C THR A 26 1.31 -8.80 7.88
N PRO A 27 0.67 -9.73 8.62
CA PRO A 27 -0.78 -9.75 8.74
C PRO A 27 -1.29 -8.41 9.30
N MET A 28 -2.26 -7.79 8.64
CA MET A 28 -2.94 -6.63 9.22
C MET A 28 -3.86 -7.11 10.35
N ILE A 29 -3.72 -6.54 11.53
CA ILE A 29 -4.51 -6.95 12.70
C ILE A 29 -5.88 -6.26 12.70
N ASP A 30 -6.92 -7.04 12.99
CA ASP A 30 -8.26 -6.55 13.31
C ASP A 30 -8.32 -6.26 14.81
N PHE A 31 -8.12 -5.00 15.20
CA PHE A 31 -8.11 -4.62 16.61
C PHE A 31 -9.47 -4.75 17.28
N ASP A 32 -10.58 -4.66 16.53
CA ASP A 32 -11.93 -4.79 17.09
C ASP A 32 -12.25 -6.25 17.44
N LYS A 33 -11.68 -7.21 16.70
CA LYS A 33 -11.85 -8.65 16.95
C LYS A 33 -10.73 -9.28 17.79
N SER A 34 -9.64 -8.56 18.01
CA SER A 34 -8.51 -9.05 18.80
C SER A 34 -8.70 -8.79 20.29
N SER A 35 -8.20 -9.67 21.15
CA SER A 35 -8.24 -9.51 22.61
C SER A 35 -7.03 -10.14 23.29
N GLY A 36 -6.34 -9.39 24.14
CA GLY A 36 -5.14 -9.88 24.84
C GLY A 36 -4.07 -10.37 23.87
N GLU A 37 -3.65 -11.62 24.03
CA GLU A 37 -2.68 -12.29 23.15
C GLU A 37 -3.30 -12.85 21.85
N ASN A 38 -4.63 -12.95 21.79
CA ASN A 38 -5.32 -13.42 20.59
C ASN A 38 -5.41 -12.29 19.55
N ARG A 39 -4.52 -12.33 18.56
CA ARG A 39 -4.47 -11.38 17.44
C ARG A 39 -5.17 -11.98 16.23
N VAL A 40 -6.32 -11.41 15.89
CA VAL A 40 -7.11 -11.82 14.73
C VAL A 40 -6.65 -11.03 13.51
N GLN A 41 -6.33 -11.74 12.41
CA GLN A 41 -6.02 -11.09 11.15
C GLN A 41 -7.28 -10.48 10.52
N ALA A 42 -7.18 -9.24 10.06
CA ALA A 42 -8.22 -8.54 9.35
C ALA A 42 -8.53 -9.20 8.00
N ARG A 43 -9.78 -9.08 7.58
CA ARG A 43 -10.26 -9.53 6.27
C ARG A 43 -10.82 -8.35 5.49
N ASP A 44 -10.57 -8.34 4.19
CA ASP A 44 -11.16 -7.37 3.28
C ASP A 44 -12.69 -7.49 3.31
N ARG A 45 -13.38 -6.36 3.39
CA ARG A 45 -14.84 -6.34 3.58
C ARG A 45 -15.61 -6.72 2.32
N ASP A 46 -14.99 -6.56 1.16
CA ASP A 46 -15.66 -6.75 -0.13
C ASP A 46 -15.51 -8.22 -0.60
N ASN A 47 -14.35 -8.84 -0.38
CA ASN A 47 -14.06 -10.19 -0.87
C ASN A 47 -13.68 -11.21 0.23
N GLY A 48 -13.54 -10.80 1.49
CA GLY A 48 -13.23 -11.70 2.61
C GLY A 48 -11.79 -12.23 2.67
N LEU A 49 -10.91 -11.81 1.75
CA LEU A 49 -9.51 -12.26 1.75
C LEU A 49 -8.74 -11.74 2.96
N PRO A 50 -7.73 -12.48 3.45
CA PRO A 50 -6.82 -11.99 4.48
C PRO A 50 -6.15 -10.68 4.05
N MET A 51 -6.06 -9.73 4.99
CA MET A 51 -5.38 -8.47 4.79
C MET A 51 -3.93 -8.55 5.26
N TRP A 52 -3.05 -8.05 4.40
CA TRP A 52 -1.61 -7.92 4.63
C TRP A 52 -1.22 -6.46 4.53
N GLN A 53 -0.10 -6.09 5.15
CA GLN A 53 0.45 -4.76 5.07
C GLN A 53 1.97 -4.76 5.02
N VAL A 54 2.53 -3.71 4.42
CA VAL A 54 3.94 -3.40 4.44
C VAL A 54 4.13 -1.90 4.60
N GLU A 55 5.19 -1.47 5.26
CA GLU A 55 5.57 -0.07 5.36
C GLU A 55 6.67 0.26 4.35
N VAL A 56 6.50 1.41 3.70
CA VAL A 56 7.49 1.97 2.77
C VAL A 56 7.88 3.37 3.15
N LEU A 57 9.14 3.69 2.91
CA LEU A 57 9.67 5.05 2.91
C LEU A 57 9.40 5.69 1.55
N ASP A 58 8.86 6.90 1.57
CA ASP A 58 8.82 7.80 0.41
C ASP A 58 10.21 8.40 0.16
N GLY A 59 10.72 8.18 -1.06
CA GLY A 59 12.01 8.67 -1.52
C GLY A 59 12.08 10.18 -1.69
N ASP A 60 10.96 10.91 -1.67
CA ASP A 60 10.98 12.36 -1.79
C ASP A 60 11.55 13.02 -0.53
N PRO A 61 12.74 13.66 -0.57
CA PRO A 61 13.35 14.30 0.60
C PRO A 61 12.48 15.42 1.19
N ALA A 62 11.55 16.01 0.43
CA ALA A 62 10.61 17.01 0.92
C ALA A 62 9.36 16.41 1.58
N ALA A 63 9.16 15.09 1.55
CA ALA A 63 8.03 14.43 2.19
C ALA A 63 7.94 14.78 3.69
N PRO A 64 6.79 15.33 4.16
CA PRO A 64 6.59 15.63 5.58
C PRO A 64 6.75 14.39 6.46
N LYS A 65 7.26 14.55 7.68
CA LYS A 65 7.48 13.45 8.64
C LYS A 65 6.28 12.48 8.77
N ARG A 66 5.05 13.00 8.73
CA ARG A 66 3.80 12.21 8.86
C ARG A 66 3.43 11.35 7.65
N SER A 67 3.97 11.66 6.47
CA SER A 67 3.72 10.94 5.22
C SER A 67 5.00 10.32 4.65
N ARG A 68 6.13 10.48 5.35
CA ARG A 68 7.43 9.93 5.00
C ARG A 68 7.41 8.40 5.00
N THR A 69 6.69 7.80 5.94
CA THR A 69 6.45 6.35 5.97
C THR A 69 4.97 6.09 5.69
N VAL A 70 4.70 5.21 4.73
CA VAL A 70 3.36 4.90 4.24
C VAL A 70 3.11 3.40 4.38
N THR A 71 1.97 3.03 4.93
CA THR A 71 1.50 1.64 4.94
C THR A 71 0.73 1.34 3.67
N VAL A 72 1.16 0.32 2.92
CA VAL A 72 0.44 -0.21 1.75
C VAL A 72 -0.19 -1.54 2.13
N LYS A 73 -1.49 -1.68 1.85
CA LYS A 73 -2.29 -2.85 2.20
C LYS A 73 -2.54 -3.76 0.99
N PHE A 74 -2.73 -5.05 1.24
CA PHE A 74 -3.03 -6.05 0.21
C PHE A 74 -4.15 -6.97 0.70
N ALA A 75 -5.17 -7.19 -0.12
CA ALA A 75 -6.14 -8.26 0.08
C ALA A 75 -5.64 -9.48 -0.73
N SER A 76 -5.12 -10.51 -0.07
CA SER A 76 -4.49 -11.64 -0.74
C SER A 76 -4.67 -12.94 0.03
N PRO A 77 -4.95 -14.08 -0.64
CA PRO A 77 -5.09 -15.38 0.02
C PRO A 77 -3.81 -15.81 0.74
N THR A 78 -2.64 -15.38 0.27
CA THR A 78 -1.32 -15.67 0.86
C THR A 78 -0.52 -14.40 1.08
N GLN A 79 0.49 -14.44 1.95
CA GLN A 79 1.40 -13.33 2.18
C GLN A 79 2.04 -12.87 0.85
N PRO A 80 1.87 -11.60 0.45
CA PRO A 80 2.58 -11.08 -0.71
C PRO A 80 4.10 -11.19 -0.54
N SER A 81 4.80 -11.60 -1.60
CA SER A 81 6.27 -11.73 -1.57
C SER A 81 6.93 -10.40 -1.88
N ALA A 82 7.84 -9.96 -1.00
CA ALA A 82 8.61 -8.74 -1.20
C ALA A 82 9.64 -8.94 -2.34
N PRO A 83 9.93 -7.90 -3.13
CA PRO A 83 11.05 -7.96 -4.07
C PRO A 83 12.37 -8.24 -3.36
N ALA A 84 13.25 -9.02 -4.00
CA ALA A 84 14.61 -9.20 -3.53
C ALA A 84 15.40 -7.88 -3.61
N ASN A 85 16.22 -7.60 -2.60
CA ASN A 85 17.09 -6.43 -2.61
C ASN A 85 18.38 -6.71 -3.40
N SER A 86 18.49 -6.10 -4.58
CA SER A 86 19.71 -6.11 -5.40
C SER A 86 20.34 -4.72 -5.54
N SER A 87 19.96 -3.76 -4.70
CA SER A 87 20.34 -2.35 -4.85
C SER A 87 21.74 -2.02 -4.33
N GLY A 88 22.36 -2.91 -3.55
CA GLY A 88 23.61 -2.63 -2.84
C GLY A 88 23.44 -1.70 -1.62
N THR A 89 22.20 -1.32 -1.29
CA THR A 89 21.84 -0.52 -0.11
C THR A 89 20.97 -1.35 0.83
N PRO A 90 20.83 -0.99 2.12
CA PRO A 90 19.92 -1.69 3.03
C PRO A 90 18.43 -1.48 2.66
N PHE A 91 18.11 -0.55 1.76
CA PHE A 91 16.75 -0.22 1.38
C PHE A 91 16.33 -1.00 0.13
N THR A 92 15.25 -1.75 0.21
CA THR A 92 14.71 -2.51 -0.93
C THR A 92 13.78 -1.62 -1.75
N PRO A 93 14.12 -1.23 -3.00
CA PRO A 93 13.23 -0.45 -3.82
C PRO A 93 12.03 -1.28 -4.29
N VAL A 94 10.86 -0.66 -4.36
CA VAL A 94 9.60 -1.35 -4.70
C VAL A 94 8.72 -0.49 -5.61
N VAL A 95 8.04 -1.16 -6.55
CA VAL A 95 6.95 -0.61 -7.37
C VAL A 95 5.67 -1.37 -7.05
N PHE A 96 4.56 -0.64 -6.95
CA PHE A 96 3.24 -1.19 -6.67
C PHE A 96 2.36 -1.15 -7.91
N ASP A 97 1.84 -2.31 -8.31
CA ASP A 97 0.85 -2.41 -9.39
C ASP A 97 -0.58 -2.40 -8.80
N GLY A 98 -1.52 -1.79 -9.53
CA GLY A 98 -2.91 -1.68 -9.09
C GLY A 98 -3.06 -0.83 -7.81
N LEU A 99 -2.18 0.17 -7.64
CA LEU A 99 -2.19 1.06 -6.49
C LEU A 99 -3.49 1.88 -6.48
N MET A 100 -4.14 1.91 -5.33
CA MET A 100 -5.36 2.67 -5.09
C MET A 100 -5.22 3.50 -3.82
N ALA A 101 -5.81 4.68 -3.84
CA ALA A 101 -5.86 5.59 -2.72
C ALA A 101 -7.31 5.85 -2.27
N LEU A 102 -7.53 5.89 -0.96
CA LEU A 102 -8.79 6.26 -0.32
C LEU A 102 -8.54 7.48 0.57
N PRO A 103 -9.13 8.65 0.26
CA PRO A 103 -9.05 9.79 1.15
C PRO A 103 -9.97 9.59 2.35
N TYR A 104 -9.53 10.02 3.52
CA TYR A 104 -10.36 10.09 4.71
C TYR A 104 -10.01 11.36 5.51
N VAL A 105 -10.96 11.83 6.33
CA VAL A 105 -10.72 12.95 7.23
C VAL A 105 -10.11 12.40 8.52
N GLU A 106 -8.89 12.83 8.81
CA GLU A 106 -8.28 12.64 10.12
C GLU A 106 -8.51 13.90 10.97
N LYS A 107 -9.05 13.71 12.17
CA LYS A 107 -9.29 14.77 13.14
C LYS A 107 -8.24 14.70 14.24
N SER A 108 -7.71 15.85 14.64
CA SER A 108 -6.75 15.99 15.74
C SER A 108 -7.07 17.27 16.52
N GLY A 109 -7.85 17.12 17.59
CA GLY A 109 -8.40 18.26 18.32
C GLY A 109 -9.26 19.13 17.40
N ASP A 110 -8.96 20.43 17.37
CA ASP A 110 -9.67 21.41 16.53
C ASP A 110 -9.25 21.39 15.05
N PHE A 111 -8.17 20.69 14.71
CA PHE A 111 -7.69 20.59 13.33
C PHE A 111 -8.19 19.32 12.64
N SER A 112 -8.51 19.43 11.36
CA SER A 112 -8.86 18.30 10.50
C SER A 112 -8.09 18.38 9.21
N ARG A 113 -7.69 17.21 8.68
CA ARG A 113 -7.00 17.12 7.39
C ARG A 113 -7.49 15.95 6.57
N ILE A 114 -7.19 16.00 5.28
CA ILE A 114 -7.26 14.82 4.43
C ILE A 114 -6.01 13.97 4.69
N ALA A 115 -6.25 12.69 4.91
CA ALA A 115 -5.27 11.63 4.98
C ALA A 115 -5.62 10.54 3.95
N TRP A 116 -4.70 9.62 3.70
CA TRP A 116 -4.83 8.65 2.63
C TRP A 116 -4.53 7.24 3.13
N SER A 117 -5.39 6.30 2.77
CA SER A 117 -5.11 4.86 2.86
C SER A 117 -4.70 4.35 1.48
N PHE A 118 -3.68 3.50 1.43
CA PHE A 118 -3.21 2.89 0.19
C PHE A 118 -3.42 1.39 0.20
N ARG A 119 -3.83 0.84 -0.96
CA ARG A 119 -3.82 -0.60 -1.23
C ARG A 119 -3.24 -0.87 -2.60
N ALA A 120 -2.61 -2.02 -2.77
CA ALA A 120 -2.08 -2.45 -4.06
C ALA A 120 -2.44 -3.92 -4.31
N SER A 121 -2.30 -4.35 -5.56
CA SER A 121 -2.49 -5.75 -5.93
C SER A 121 -1.18 -6.54 -5.84
N VAL A 122 -0.08 -5.94 -6.29
CA VAL A 122 1.23 -6.61 -6.37
C VAL A 122 2.34 -5.62 -5.99
N MET A 123 3.42 -6.14 -5.42
CA MET A 123 4.68 -5.43 -5.22
C MET A 123 5.82 -6.15 -5.94
N ARG A 124 6.76 -5.38 -6.49
CA ARG A 124 7.77 -5.89 -7.41
C ARG A 124 8.96 -4.95 -7.49
N ALA A 125 10.10 -5.48 -7.94
CA ALA A 125 11.31 -4.67 -8.13
C ALA A 125 11.10 -3.68 -9.30
N PRO A 126 11.68 -2.46 -9.22
CA PRO A 126 11.69 -1.53 -10.34
C PRO A 126 12.29 -2.16 -11.62
N GLY A 127 11.90 -1.64 -12.78
CA GLY A 127 12.44 -2.09 -14.09
C GLY A 127 11.91 -3.43 -14.60
N LYS A 128 11.25 -4.24 -13.76
CA LYS A 128 10.44 -5.38 -14.26
C LYS A 128 9.17 -4.82 -14.97
N PRO A 129 8.70 -5.41 -16.08
CA PRO A 129 7.41 -5.02 -16.66
C PRO A 129 6.23 -5.41 -15.75
N SER A 130 5.15 -4.62 -15.76
CA SER A 130 3.93 -4.96 -15.02
C SER A 130 3.17 -6.05 -15.77
N THR A 131 2.75 -7.09 -15.07
CA THR A 131 1.97 -8.20 -15.66
C THR A 131 0.52 -7.81 -15.98
N ASN A 132 0.02 -6.69 -15.43
CA ASN A 132 -1.34 -6.19 -15.65
C ASN A 132 -1.47 -5.17 -16.79
N ALA A 133 -0.37 -4.66 -17.36
CA ALA A 133 -0.45 -3.67 -18.44
C ALA A 133 -1.00 -4.24 -19.76
N THR A 134 -0.98 -5.57 -19.93
CA THR A 134 -1.47 -6.22 -21.16
C THR A 134 -3.01 -6.31 -21.19
N ALA A 135 -3.68 -6.46 -20.04
CA ALA A 135 -5.13 -6.66 -20.00
C ALA A 135 -5.95 -5.39 -20.32
N ASN A 136 -5.43 -4.20 -20.01
CA ASN A 136 -6.15 -2.94 -20.27
C ASN A 136 -5.94 -2.38 -21.69
N ARG A 137 -5.07 -2.98 -22.51
CA ARG A 137 -4.85 -2.55 -23.90
C ARG A 137 -5.73 -3.27 -24.93
N GLU A 138 -6.37 -4.37 -24.56
CA GLU A 138 -7.28 -5.12 -25.45
C GLU A 138 -8.76 -4.75 -25.29
N SER A 139 -9.09 -3.83 -24.38
CA SER A 139 -10.48 -3.39 -24.12
C SER A 139 -10.73 -1.92 -24.43
N ALA A 140 -9.93 -1.29 -25.29
CA ALA A 140 -10.11 0.08 -25.76
C ALA A 140 -10.24 0.13 -27.29
#